data_AF-A0A098LPH0-F1
#
_entry.id   AF-A0A098LPH0-F1
#
_cell.length_a   1.000
_cell.length_b   1.000
_cell.length_c   1.000
_cell.angle_alpha   90.00
_cell.angle_beta   90.00
_cell.angle_gamma   90.00
#
_symmetry.space_group_name_H-M   'P 1'
#
loop_
_entity.id
_entity.type
_entity.pdbx_description
1 polymer ?
#
loop_
_entity_poly.entity_id
_entity_poly.type
_entity_poly.pdbx_seq_one_letter_code
_entity_poly.pdbx_strand_id
1 'polypeptide(L)'
;MVNILLDLKLIGAVTGRDKEVLDSAKVVPESYVYKKYNIDSAQFANSNAYYTYYMKEYAEIYEKVKDSLSKLKTYYTDILDRELKEKRKADSLKAAKRELEALELDAEIIDTEEEEPRLIDAVSDNE
;
A
#
# COMPACT_ATOMS: atom_id res chain seq x y z
N MET A 1 7.82 28.14 -6.89
CA MET A 1 7.41 28.03 -5.47
C MET A 1 6.40 26.91 -5.20
N VAL A 2 5.26 26.83 -5.92
CA VAL A 2 4.20 25.81 -5.70
C VAL A 2 4.75 24.38 -5.50
N ASN A 3 5.55 23.87 -6.45
CA ASN A 3 6.07 22.50 -6.38
C ASN A 3 7.01 22.26 -5.18
N ILE A 4 7.81 23.26 -4.82
CA ILE A 4 8.73 23.18 -3.66
C ILE A 4 7.91 23.04 -2.37
N LEU A 5 6.88 23.86 -2.20
CA LEU A 5 6.01 23.80 -1.03
C LEU A 5 5.19 22.50 -1.01
N LEU A 6 4.73 22.03 -2.16
CA LEU A 6 4.02 20.75 -2.28
C LEU A 6 4.88 19.60 -1.76
N ASP A 7 6.13 19.48 -2.22
CA ASP A 7 7.06 18.44 -1.79
C ASP A 7 7.40 18.55 -0.31
N LEU A 8 7.68 19.76 0.20
CA LEU A 8 7.93 19.98 1.63
C LEU A 8 6.75 19.53 2.49
N LYS A 9 5.52 19.85 2.07
CA LYS A 9 4.30 19.44 2.78
C LYS A 9 4.08 17.93 2.70
N LEU A 10 4.38 17.30 1.56
CA LEU A 10 4.24 15.87 1.40
C LEU A 10 5.21 15.10 2.32
N ILE A 11 6.48 15.50 2.34
CA ILE A 11 7.50 14.88 3.22
C ILE A 11 7.16 15.13 4.69
N GLY A 12 6.75 16.35 5.03
CA GLY A 12 6.37 16.70 6.41
C GLY A 12 5.09 16.04 6.91
N ALA A 13 4.23 15.53 6.02
CA ALA A 13 3.02 14.79 6.36
C ALA A 13 3.26 13.30 6.63
N VAL A 14 4.46 12.79 6.37
CA VAL A 14 4.82 11.39 6.63
C VAL A 14 4.86 11.14 8.15
N THR A 15 4.17 10.08 8.59
CA THR A 15 4.04 9.71 10.01
C THR A 15 4.18 8.21 10.23
N GLY A 16 4.35 7.79 11.48
CA GLY A 16 4.43 6.37 11.85
C GLY A 16 5.64 5.65 11.27
N ARG A 17 5.45 4.41 10.80
CA ARG A 17 6.52 3.55 10.25
C ARG A 17 7.26 4.19 9.07
N ASP A 18 6.56 4.93 8.22
CA ASP A 18 7.19 5.58 7.06
C ASP A 18 8.13 6.72 7.50
N LYS A 19 7.85 7.36 8.65
CA LYS A 19 8.74 8.36 9.22
C LYS A 19 10.04 7.72 9.71
N GLU A 20 9.98 6.54 10.33
CA GLU A 20 11.18 5.80 10.77
C GLU A 20 12.10 5.47 9.58
N VAL A 21 11.52 5.16 8.42
CA VAL A 21 12.27 4.96 7.18
C VAL A 21 12.97 6.25 6.75
N LEU A 22 12.28 7.40 6.76
CA LEU A 22 12.91 8.69 6.44
C LEU A 22 14.02 9.08 7.41
N ASP A 23 13.80 8.86 8.71
CA ASP A 23 14.76 9.18 9.76
C ASP A 23 16.01 8.29 9.65
N SER A 24 15.84 6.98 9.41
CA SER A 24 16.95 6.05 9.19
C SER A 24 17.76 6.39 7.93
N ALA A 25 17.09 6.88 6.87
CA ALA A 25 17.71 7.39 5.66
C ALA A 25 18.28 8.82 5.82
N LYS A 26 18.14 9.44 7.01
CA LYS A 26 18.60 10.80 7.33
C LYS A 26 18.09 11.84 6.33
N VAL A 27 16.84 11.70 5.88
CA VAL A 27 16.23 12.62 4.93
C VAL A 27 15.89 13.93 5.65
N VAL A 28 16.54 15.01 5.24
CA VAL A 28 16.18 16.37 5.65
C VAL A 28 15.31 16.99 4.54
N PRO A 29 14.04 17.37 4.82
CA PRO A 29 13.10 17.84 3.80
C PRO A 29 13.63 19.02 2.99
N GLU A 30 14.24 20.00 3.65
CA GLU A 30 14.82 21.19 3.02
C GLU A 30 15.97 20.81 2.09
N SER A 31 16.91 19.97 2.56
CA SER A 31 18.03 19.51 1.75
C SER A 31 17.57 18.70 0.53
N TYR A 32 16.51 17.91 0.69
CA TYR A 32 15.91 17.18 -0.43
C TYR A 32 15.36 18.13 -1.49
N VAL A 33 14.57 19.14 -1.12
CA VAL A 33 14.00 20.07 -2.11
C VAL A 33 15.07 20.96 -2.74
N TYR A 34 16.11 21.36 -1.99
CA TYR A 34 17.25 22.10 -2.55
C TYR A 34 17.93 21.31 -3.65
N LYS A 35 18.21 20.03 -3.39
CA LYS A 35 18.81 19.14 -4.38
C LYS A 35 17.88 18.90 -5.58
N LYS A 36 16.60 18.62 -5.34
CA LYS A 36 15.63 18.28 -6.40
C LYS A 36 15.37 19.45 -7.36
N TYR A 37 15.26 20.66 -6.83
CA TYR A 37 14.95 21.85 -7.62
C TYR A 37 16.20 22.65 -8.02
N ASN A 38 17.40 22.17 -7.67
CA ASN A 38 18.67 22.83 -7.93
C ASN A 38 18.69 24.28 -7.41
N ILE A 39 18.21 24.46 -6.18
CA ILE A 39 18.20 25.74 -5.47
C ILE A 39 19.01 25.64 -4.17
N ASP A 40 19.50 26.76 -3.68
CA ASP A 40 20.10 26.85 -2.36
C ASP A 40 19.14 27.46 -1.32
N SER A 41 19.58 27.50 -0.06
CA SER A 41 18.80 28.06 1.05
C SER A 41 18.55 29.57 0.90
N ALA A 42 19.49 30.31 0.32
CA ALA A 42 19.35 31.75 0.13
C ALA A 42 18.32 32.06 -0.97
N GLN A 43 18.35 31.34 -2.08
CA GLN A 43 17.34 31.41 -3.14
C GLN A 43 15.95 31.08 -2.62
N PHE A 44 15.83 30.03 -1.80
CA PHE A 44 14.57 29.68 -1.15
C PHE A 44 14.08 30.80 -0.22
N ALA A 45 14.94 31.31 0.67
CA ALA A 45 14.60 32.37 1.60
C ALA A 45 14.18 33.66 0.87
N ASN A 46 14.90 34.06 -0.17
CA ASN A 46 14.58 35.23 -0.99
C ASN A 46 13.25 35.08 -1.71
N SER A 47 12.99 33.91 -2.29
CA SER A 47 11.72 33.62 -2.95
C SER A 47 10.57 33.64 -1.94
N ASN A 48 10.77 33.05 -0.77
CA ASN A 48 9.77 33.07 0.30
C ASN A 48 9.50 34.50 0.78
N ALA A 49 10.55 35.30 1.00
CA ALA A 49 10.43 36.71 1.37
C ALA A 49 9.65 37.53 0.32
N TYR A 50 9.97 37.33 -0.97
CA TYR A 50 9.25 37.98 -2.07
C TYR A 50 7.75 37.70 -2.01
N TYR A 51 7.33 36.44 -1.94
CA TYR A 51 5.90 36.13 -1.89
C TYR A 51 5.24 36.53 -0.58
N THR A 52 5.95 36.51 0.57
CA THR A 52 5.36 37.01 1.83
C THR A 52 5.02 38.49 1.80
N TYR A 53 5.74 39.29 1.00
CA TYR A 53 5.40 40.69 0.77
C TYR A 53 4.11 40.84 -0.05
N TYR A 54 3.92 39.99 -1.06
CA TYR A 54 2.72 39.96 -1.91
C TYR A 54 1.71 38.90 -1.45
N MET A 55 1.01 39.20 -0.36
CA MET A 55 0.13 38.25 0.33
C MET A 55 -0.92 37.59 -0.58
N LYS A 56 -1.49 38.32 -1.55
CA LYS A 56 -2.48 37.77 -2.49
C LYS A 56 -1.89 36.67 -3.37
N GLU A 57 -0.73 36.92 -3.95
CA GLU A 57 -0.03 35.96 -4.81
C GLU A 57 0.43 34.74 -4.01
N TYR A 58 0.83 34.94 -2.76
CA TYR A 58 1.18 33.84 -1.87
C TYR A 58 -0.02 32.98 -1.51
N ALA A 59 -1.18 33.58 -1.25
CA ALA A 59 -2.43 32.84 -1.05
C ALA A 59 -2.78 31.99 -2.28
N GLU A 60 -2.65 32.54 -3.49
CA GLU A 60 -2.87 31.80 -4.74
C GLU A 60 -1.89 30.62 -4.91
N ILE A 61 -0.63 30.77 -4.45
CA ILE A 61 0.34 29.67 -4.41
C ILE A 61 -0.16 28.55 -3.48
N TYR A 62 -0.63 28.89 -2.27
CA TYR A 62 -1.13 27.88 -1.32
C TYR A 62 -2.41 27.19 -1.78
N GLU A 63 -3.33 27.90 -2.44
CA GLU A 63 -4.50 27.27 -3.05
C GLU A 63 -4.09 26.25 -4.11
N LYS A 64 -3.13 26.58 -4.98
CA LYS A 64 -2.60 25.60 -5.96
C LYS A 64 -1.92 24.39 -5.31
N VAL A 65 -1.23 24.59 -4.18
CA VAL A 65 -0.63 23.48 -3.41
C VAL A 65 -1.73 22.57 -2.85
N LYS A 66 -2.76 23.17 -2.24
CA LYS A 66 -3.92 22.45 -1.67
C LYS A 66 -4.68 21.66 -2.74
N ASP A 67 -4.94 22.27 -3.89
CA ASP A 67 -5.60 21.62 -5.02
C ASP A 67 -4.80 20.42 -5.52
N SER A 68 -3.48 20.58 -5.61
CA SER A 68 -2.57 19.51 -6.04
C SER A 68 -2.55 18.35 -5.05
N LEU A 69 -2.50 18.64 -3.73
CA LEU A 69 -2.59 17.62 -2.68
C LEU A 69 -3.93 16.89 -2.69
N SER A 70 -5.04 17.61 -2.93
CA SER A 70 -6.38 17.02 -3.02
C SER A 70 -6.46 16.03 -4.18
N LYS A 71 -6.00 16.43 -5.37
CA LYS A 71 -5.96 15.56 -6.55
C LYS A 71 -5.07 14.32 -6.32
N LEU A 72 -3.90 14.52 -5.70
CA LEU A 72 -2.97 13.43 -5.40
C LEU A 72 -3.59 12.43 -4.42
N LYS A 73 -4.27 12.93 -3.38
CA LYS A 73 -5.00 12.10 -2.42
C LYS A 73 -6.04 11.25 -3.14
N THR A 74 -6.93 11.85 -3.92
CA THR A 74 -7.98 11.12 -4.65
C THR A 74 -7.39 10.06 -5.57
N TYR A 75 -6.34 10.41 -6.33
CA TYR A 75 -5.68 9.48 -7.23
C TYR A 75 -5.15 8.22 -6.52
N TYR A 76 -4.43 8.39 -5.41
CA TYR A 76 -3.88 7.25 -4.68
C TYR A 76 -4.92 6.49 -3.86
N THR A 77 -5.97 7.14 -3.35
CA THR A 77 -7.08 6.42 -2.72
C THR A 77 -7.81 5.53 -3.72
N ASP A 78 -8.01 6.00 -4.95
CA ASP A 78 -8.67 5.21 -6.00
C ASP A 78 -7.82 4.01 -6.45
N ILE A 79 -6.49 4.13 -6.42
CA ILE A 79 -5.58 3.00 -6.65
C ILE A 79 -5.71 1.99 -5.51
N LEU A 80 -5.58 2.46 -4.27
CA LEU A 80 -5.63 1.59 -3.09
C LEU A 80 -6.96 0.83 -3.01
N ASP A 81 -8.08 1.49 -3.29
CA ASP A 81 -9.40 0.86 -3.28
C ASP A 81 -9.54 -0.22 -4.36
N ARG A 82 -8.91 -0.02 -5.53
CA ARG A 82 -8.89 -1.04 -6.60
C ARG A 82 -8.04 -2.24 -6.18
N GLU A 83 -6.84 -2.01 -5.68
CA GLU A 83 -5.94 -3.07 -5.19
C GLU A 83 -6.59 -3.89 -4.08
N LEU A 84 -7.26 -3.23 -3.12
CA LEU A 84 -7.97 -3.90 -2.03
C LEU A 84 -9.16 -4.73 -2.55
N LYS A 85 -9.91 -4.24 -3.54
CA LYS A 85 -11.01 -5.01 -4.16
C LYS A 85 -10.49 -6.24 -4.90
N GLU A 86 -9.40 -6.11 -5.64
CA GLU A 86 -8.77 -7.23 -6.34
C GLU A 86 -8.24 -8.27 -5.36
N LYS A 87 -7.55 -7.82 -4.29
CA LYS A 87 -7.06 -8.70 -3.23
C LYS A 87 -8.21 -9.46 -2.55
N ARG A 88 -9.30 -8.77 -2.20
CA ARG A 88 -10.49 -9.42 -1.61
C ARG A 88 -11.08 -10.48 -2.54
N LYS A 89 -11.18 -10.20 -3.84
CA LYS A 89 -11.65 -11.20 -4.82
C LYS A 89 -10.72 -12.41 -4.89
N ALA A 90 -9.41 -12.18 -4.93
CA ALA A 90 -8.42 -13.25 -4.95
C ALA A 90 -8.48 -14.11 -3.68
N ASP A 91 -8.62 -13.48 -2.51
CA ASP A 91 -8.76 -14.17 -1.23
C ASP A 91 -10.05 -15.01 -1.18
N SER A 92 -11.17 -14.47 -1.67
CA SER A 92 -12.44 -15.20 -1.79
C SER A 92 -12.34 -16.40 -2.75
N LEU A 93 -11.70 -16.22 -3.91
CA LEU A 93 -11.48 -17.32 -4.87
C LEU A 93 -10.58 -18.42 -4.27
N LYS A 94 -9.54 -18.03 -3.54
CA LYS A 94 -8.64 -18.96 -2.87
C LYS A 94 -9.36 -19.74 -1.77
N ALA A 95 -10.25 -19.10 -1.02
CA ALA A 95 -11.09 -19.76 -0.02
C ALA A 95 -12.04 -20.79 -0.66
N ALA A 96 -12.77 -20.40 -1.71
CA ALA A 96 -13.68 -21.30 -2.42
C ALA A 96 -12.94 -22.49 -3.06
N LYS A 97 -11.74 -22.27 -3.61
CA LYS A 97 -10.92 -23.36 -4.15
C LYS A 97 -10.50 -24.38 -3.08
N ARG A 98 -10.13 -23.91 -1.88
CA ARG A 98 -9.79 -24.80 -0.75
C ARG A 98 -10.99 -25.60 -0.26
N GLU A 99 -12.16 -24.98 -0.25
CA GLU A 99 -13.42 -25.65 0.12
C GLU A 99 -13.78 -26.73 -0.89
N LEU A 100 -13.63 -26.45 -2.19
CA LEU A 100 -13.83 -27.44 -3.25
C LEU A 100 -12.85 -28.61 -3.13
N GLU A 101 -11.55 -28.33 -2.94
CA GLU A 101 -10.51 -29.35 -2.77
C GLU A 101 -10.76 -30.23 -1.53
N ALA A 102 -11.25 -29.66 -0.43
CA ALA A 102 -11.63 -30.42 0.77
C ALA A 102 -12.84 -31.34 0.50
N LEU A 103 -13.85 -30.86 -0.23
CA LEU A 103 -15.02 -31.67 -0.59
C LEU A 103 -14.68 -32.79 -1.57
N GLU A 104 -13.73 -32.58 -2.49
CA GLU A 104 -13.23 -33.62 -3.40
C GLU A 104 -12.48 -34.72 -2.64
N LEU A 105 -11.64 -34.35 -1.67
CA LEU A 105 -10.97 -35.30 -0.76
C LEU A 105 -11.96 -36.11 0.07
N ASP A 106 -12.99 -35.46 0.63
CA ASP A 106 -14.02 -36.14 1.42
C ASP A 106 -14.82 -37.14 0.57
N ALA A 107 -15.11 -36.81 -0.71
CA ALA A 107 -15.79 -37.72 -1.62
C ALA A 107 -14.93 -38.93 -2.02
N GLU A 108 -13.62 -38.72 -2.26
CA GLU A 108 -12.69 -39.80 -2.59
C GLU A 108 -12.50 -40.78 -1.41
N ILE A 109 -12.52 -40.28 -0.17
CA ILE A 109 -12.48 -41.12 1.04
C ILE A 109 -13.74 -41.99 1.15
N ILE A 110 -14.92 -41.42 0.91
CA ILE A 110 -16.20 -42.16 0.94
C ILE A 110 -16.18 -43.30 -0.10
N ASP A 111 -15.69 -43.04 -1.33
CA ASP A 111 -15.58 -44.07 -2.37
C ASP A 111 -14.58 -45.19 -1.98
N THR A 112 -13.51 -44.89 -1.22
CA THR A 112 -12.60 -45.92 -0.69
C THR A 112 -13.12 -46.68 0.54
N GLU A 113 -14.02 -46.09 1.34
CA GLU A 113 -14.63 -46.76 2.50
C GLU A 113 -15.82 -47.66 2.10
N GLU A 114 -16.40 -47.47 0.91
CA GLU A 114 -17.43 -48.36 0.34
C GLU A 114 -16.86 -49.64 -0.32
N GLU A 115 -15.53 -49.79 -0.47
CA GLU A 115 -14.95 -51.12 -0.72
C GLU A 115 -15.10 -51.97 0.54
N GLU A 116 -16.07 -52.89 0.54
CA GLU A 116 -16.36 -53.79 1.66
C GLU A 116 -15.07 -54.36 2.28
N PRO A 117 -14.91 -54.33 3.62
CA PRO A 117 -13.73 -54.90 4.25
C PRO A 117 -13.66 -56.38 3.90
N ARG A 118 -12.69 -56.74 3.05
CA ARG A 118 -12.40 -58.15 2.78
C ARG A 118 -11.92 -58.74 4.09
N LEU A 119 -12.77 -59.55 4.71
CA LEU A 119 -12.43 -60.36 5.87
C LEU A 119 -11.17 -61.16 5.51
N ILE A 120 -10.10 -60.95 6.26
CA ILE A 120 -8.92 -61.82 6.18
C ILE A 120 -9.41 -63.18 6.67
N ASP A 121 -9.40 -64.18 5.79
CA ASP A 121 -9.74 -65.55 6.17
C ASP A 121 -8.85 -65.97 7.34
N ALA A 122 -9.48 -66.53 8.37
CA ALA A 122 -8.76 -67.02 9.53
C ALA A 122 -7.72 -68.04 9.06
N VAL A 123 -6.46 -67.80 9.42
CA VAL A 123 -5.41 -68.81 9.32
C VAL A 123 -5.82 -69.92 10.28
N SER A 124 -6.53 -70.91 9.76
CA SER A 124 -6.76 -72.17 10.45
C SER A 124 -5.37 -72.71 10.80
N ASP A 125 -5.11 -72.83 12.09
CA ASP A 125 -3.94 -73.51 12.63
C ASP A 125 -3.88 -74.90 11.99
N ASN A 126 -2.91 -75.11 11.09
CA ASN A 126 -2.53 -76.44 10.65
C ASN A 126 -1.74 -77.07 11.79
N GLU A 127 -2.39 -77.99 12.49
CA GLU A 127 -1.78 -78.97 13.40
C GLU A 127 -1.03 -80.06 12.60
#